data_AF-E6K9Z9-F1
#
_entry.id   AF-E6K9Z9-F1
#
_cell.length_a   1.000
_cell.length_b   1.000
_cell.length_c   1.000
_cell.angle_alpha   90.00
_cell.angle_beta   90.00
_cell.angle_gamma   90.00
#
_symmetry.space_group_name_H-M   'P 1'
#
loop_
_entity.id
_entity.type
_entity.pdbx_description
1 polymer ?
#
loop_
_entity_poly.entity_id
_entity_poly.type
_entity_poly.pdbx_seq_one_letter_code
_entity_poly.pdbx_strand_id
1 'polypeptide(L)'
;MKIRSFALSAFLLLGMGTVSAQLIAPDAAKYKTSVEPMLKTTWGQGAPYNSLCPTKVNKITKKEQHCPVGCVALALGQIMYYHAYPKMGKGRNAYKSFFDKDSVIAEFGKTEYKWEKMLTAYPFNYTGESVKAVATLLFHCGVAVGMIYQLGGSSAFAYSNIPRDMIDYFRYEPDGIRYLSRQNYTKVEWMELIYNELSNGRPIFYSGNSDSQGGHAWVLDGYNEKGEVHINWGWKGKDNGYFDPDLDVDDKTLDFKHHQAMIIGIKPPSATAITAPTVQKSASSGEGEIIGIYGIDGTRRPQLGKGVNIIRYADGSVRKVRK
;
A
#
# COMPACT_ATOMS: atom_id res chain seq x y z
N MET A 1 -58.91 57.16 -15.74
CA MET A 1 -58.91 55.86 -16.45
C MET A 1 -57.68 55.09 -15.99
N LYS A 2 -57.87 53.91 -15.40
CA LYS A 2 -56.85 53.10 -14.69
C LYS A 2 -55.73 52.66 -15.64
N ILE A 3 -54.46 52.88 -15.28
CA ILE A 3 -53.33 52.13 -15.85
C ILE A 3 -52.50 51.58 -14.68
N ARG A 4 -52.36 50.26 -14.70
CA ARG A 4 -51.86 49.39 -13.64
C ARG A 4 -50.34 49.48 -13.52
N SER A 5 -49.82 49.49 -12.30
CA SER A 5 -48.41 49.29 -12.01
C SER A 5 -48.02 47.85 -12.34
N PHE A 6 -46.99 47.66 -13.16
CA PHE A 6 -46.26 46.40 -13.24
C PHE A 6 -45.12 46.45 -12.23
N ALA A 7 -45.24 45.66 -11.16
CA ALA A 7 -44.13 45.38 -10.27
C ALA A 7 -43.15 44.46 -11.02
N LEU A 8 -41.94 44.94 -11.25
CA LEU A 8 -40.82 44.14 -11.74
C LEU A 8 -40.30 43.32 -10.56
N SER A 9 -40.73 42.06 -10.42
CA SER A 9 -40.07 41.12 -9.51
C SER A 9 -38.69 40.79 -10.08
N ALA A 10 -37.66 41.37 -9.48
CA ALA A 10 -36.29 40.94 -9.68
C ALA A 10 -36.13 39.55 -9.04
N PHE A 11 -36.15 38.50 -9.86
CA PHE A 11 -35.66 37.20 -9.45
C PHE A 11 -34.15 37.33 -9.23
N LEU A 12 -33.75 37.36 -7.96
CA LEU A 12 -32.38 37.12 -7.56
C LEU A 12 -32.08 35.65 -7.93
N LEU A 13 -31.50 35.41 -9.10
CA LEU A 13 -30.81 34.15 -9.36
C LEU A 13 -29.65 34.09 -8.37
N LEU A 14 -29.84 33.40 -7.24
CA LEU A 14 -28.71 32.81 -6.54
C LEU A 14 -28.08 31.84 -7.53
N GLY A 15 -26.99 32.28 -8.15
CA GLY A 15 -26.07 31.38 -8.80
C GLY A 15 -25.65 30.36 -7.74
N MET A 16 -26.16 29.14 -7.85
CA MET A 16 -25.49 27.98 -7.28
C MET A 16 -24.17 27.87 -8.05
N GLY A 17 -23.18 28.64 -7.59
CA GLY A 17 -21.80 28.41 -7.98
C GLY A 17 -21.52 26.96 -7.65
N THR A 18 -21.19 26.17 -8.67
CA THR A 18 -20.50 24.91 -8.46
C THR A 18 -19.31 25.22 -7.57
N VAL A 19 -19.31 24.70 -6.34
CA VAL A 19 -18.11 24.75 -5.50
C VAL A 19 -17.11 23.86 -6.23
N SER A 20 -16.32 24.45 -7.12
CA SER A 20 -15.07 23.84 -7.57
C SER A 20 -14.32 23.50 -6.29
N ALA A 21 -14.00 22.22 -6.10
CA ALA A 21 -13.34 21.74 -4.89
C ALA A 21 -12.02 22.51 -4.74
N GLN A 22 -11.98 23.44 -3.79
CA GLN A 22 -10.81 24.28 -3.59
C GLN A 22 -9.64 23.38 -3.19
N LEU A 23 -8.51 23.52 -3.89
CA LEU A 23 -7.26 22.89 -3.48
C LEU A 23 -6.88 23.37 -2.08
N ILE A 24 -6.39 22.46 -1.25
CA ILE A 24 -5.88 22.77 0.08
C ILE A 24 -4.38 22.87 -0.08
N ALA A 25 -3.74 24.00 0.22
CA ALA A 25 -2.28 24.12 0.19
C ALA A 25 -1.64 23.53 1.46
N PRO A 26 -0.39 23.04 1.41
CA PRO A 26 0.32 22.57 2.61
C PRO A 26 0.60 23.73 3.58
N ASP A 27 0.31 23.51 4.86
CA ASP A 27 0.71 24.44 5.93
C ASP A 27 2.24 24.41 6.10
N ALA A 28 2.91 25.45 5.62
CA ALA A 28 4.37 25.58 5.64
C ALA A 28 4.99 25.60 7.06
N ALA A 29 4.18 25.83 8.10
CA ALA A 29 4.65 25.73 9.49
C ALA A 29 4.70 24.27 9.99
N LYS A 30 3.97 23.35 9.35
CA LYS A 30 3.88 21.93 9.75
C LYS A 30 4.59 20.98 8.78
N TYR A 31 4.57 21.30 7.50
CA TYR A 31 4.98 20.41 6.41
C TYR A 31 5.95 21.12 5.46
N LYS A 32 6.64 20.36 4.60
CA LYS A 32 7.38 20.96 3.49
C LYS A 32 6.41 21.72 2.58
N THR A 33 6.84 22.83 1.99
CA THR A 33 6.02 23.61 1.04
C THR A 33 5.73 22.83 -0.24
N SER A 34 6.62 21.92 -0.63
CA SER A 34 6.44 20.96 -1.72
C SER A 34 7.33 19.73 -1.51
N VAL A 35 6.98 18.64 -2.20
CA VAL A 35 7.78 17.41 -2.29
C VAL A 35 7.78 16.96 -3.74
N GLU A 36 8.96 17.00 -4.37
CA GLU A 36 9.15 16.48 -5.73
C GLU A 36 8.86 14.96 -5.81
N PRO A 37 8.45 14.43 -6.98
CA PRO A 37 8.12 13.01 -7.15
C PRO A 37 9.27 12.10 -6.69
N MET A 38 9.02 11.33 -5.65
CA MET A 38 9.99 10.47 -5.00
C MET A 38 10.29 9.21 -5.80
N LEU A 39 9.27 8.60 -6.41
CA LEU A 39 9.43 7.38 -7.19
C LEU A 39 10.12 7.73 -8.51
N LYS A 40 11.15 6.97 -8.86
CA LYS A 40 11.78 7.03 -10.18
C LYS A 40 11.27 5.92 -11.11
N THR A 41 10.45 5.02 -10.59
CA THR A 41 9.92 3.89 -11.34
C THR A 41 8.81 4.31 -12.29
N THR A 42 8.86 3.82 -13.51
CA THR A 42 7.76 3.88 -14.48
C THR A 42 7.37 2.45 -14.85
N TRP A 43 6.98 1.67 -13.84
CA TRP A 43 6.62 0.27 -14.02
C TRP A 43 5.21 0.11 -14.59
N GLY A 44 4.91 -1.10 -15.06
CA GLY A 44 3.62 -1.47 -15.64
C GLY A 44 3.18 -2.86 -15.22
N GLN A 45 1.99 -3.28 -15.65
CA GLN A 45 1.44 -4.55 -15.21
C GLN A 45 1.71 -5.75 -16.13
N GLY A 46 2.04 -5.50 -17.40
CA GLY A 46 2.33 -6.53 -18.39
C GLY A 46 3.81 -6.92 -18.45
N ALA A 47 4.26 -7.48 -19.57
CA ALA A 47 5.66 -7.84 -19.74
C ALA A 47 6.60 -6.62 -19.62
N PRO A 48 7.80 -6.78 -19.02
CA PRO A 48 8.34 -8.03 -18.45
C PRO A 48 7.96 -8.29 -16.98
N TYR A 49 7.24 -7.35 -16.36
CA TYR A 49 6.89 -7.31 -14.94
C TYR A 49 6.11 -8.54 -14.45
N ASN A 50 5.30 -9.13 -15.33
CA ASN A 50 4.43 -10.27 -15.01
C ASN A 50 4.98 -11.65 -15.41
N SER A 51 6.27 -11.76 -15.73
CA SER A 51 6.87 -13.01 -16.23
C SER A 51 6.85 -14.18 -15.24
N LEU A 52 6.53 -13.95 -13.96
CA LEU A 52 6.32 -14.99 -12.95
C LEU A 52 4.86 -15.13 -12.51
N CYS A 53 3.94 -14.31 -13.03
CA CYS A 53 2.53 -14.42 -12.71
C CYS A 53 1.93 -15.67 -13.37
N PRO A 54 0.83 -16.23 -12.83
CA PRO A 54 0.16 -17.39 -13.43
C PRO A 54 -0.22 -17.14 -14.88
N THR A 55 -0.17 -18.19 -15.69
CA THR A 55 -0.58 -18.16 -17.07
C THR A 55 -2.02 -18.65 -17.24
N LYS A 56 -2.69 -18.14 -18.28
CA LYS A 56 -4.02 -18.61 -18.69
C LYS A 56 -4.11 -18.65 -20.21
N VAL A 57 -4.96 -19.53 -20.73
CA VAL A 57 -5.24 -19.60 -22.16
C VAL A 57 -6.14 -18.44 -22.56
N ASN A 58 -5.64 -17.60 -23.47
CA ASN A 58 -6.43 -16.54 -24.08
C ASN A 58 -7.53 -17.15 -24.96
N LYS A 59 -8.79 -16.80 -24.69
CA LYS A 59 -9.94 -17.37 -25.38
C LYS A 59 -9.98 -17.06 -26.88
N ILE A 60 -9.37 -15.96 -27.30
CA ILE A 60 -9.34 -15.48 -28.69
C ILE A 60 -8.13 -16.09 -29.40
N THR A 61 -6.92 -15.85 -28.90
CA THR A 61 -5.69 -16.28 -29.58
C THR A 61 -5.36 -17.76 -29.38
N LYS A 62 -6.01 -18.42 -28.42
CA LYS A 62 -5.75 -19.80 -27.98
C LYS A 62 -4.33 -20.04 -27.46
N LYS A 63 -3.58 -18.97 -27.19
CA LYS A 63 -2.22 -19.04 -26.64
C LYS A 63 -2.24 -18.86 -25.14
N GLU A 64 -1.31 -19.53 -24.47
CA GLU A 64 -1.03 -19.29 -23.07
C GLU A 64 -0.33 -17.94 -22.90
N GLN A 65 -0.78 -17.15 -21.92
CA GLN A 65 -0.27 -15.81 -21.63
C GLN A 65 -0.21 -15.60 -20.13
N HIS A 66 0.81 -14.89 -19.65
CA HIS A 66 0.89 -14.45 -18.26
C HIS A 66 -0.21 -13.44 -17.96
N CYS A 67 -0.91 -13.64 -16.84
CA CYS A 67 -1.83 -12.63 -16.31
C CYS A 67 -1.04 -11.37 -15.91
N PRO A 68 -1.62 -10.16 -15.99
CA PRO A 68 -1.00 -8.95 -15.47
C PRO A 68 -0.72 -9.06 -13.97
N VAL A 69 0.26 -8.31 -13.45
CA VAL A 69 0.62 -8.35 -12.02
C VAL A 69 -0.51 -7.90 -11.10
N GLY A 70 -1.37 -6.99 -11.54
CA GLY A 70 -2.40 -6.33 -10.74
C GLY A 70 -1.93 -4.99 -10.17
N CYS A 71 -2.78 -3.96 -10.24
CA CYS A 71 -2.46 -2.59 -9.82
C CYS A 71 -2.02 -2.50 -8.36
N VAL A 72 -2.65 -3.26 -7.46
CA VAL A 72 -2.31 -3.30 -6.03
C VAL A 72 -0.86 -3.79 -5.82
N ALA A 73 -0.50 -4.90 -6.46
CA ALA A 73 0.85 -5.46 -6.37
C ALA A 73 1.89 -4.52 -6.98
N LEU A 74 1.54 -3.85 -8.08
CA LEU A 74 2.40 -2.88 -8.73
C LEU A 74 2.67 -1.66 -7.85
N ALA A 75 1.64 -1.07 -7.25
CA ALA A 75 1.78 0.08 -6.36
C ALA A 75 2.66 -0.26 -5.15
N LEU A 76 2.40 -1.39 -4.47
CA LEU A 76 3.22 -1.84 -3.35
C LEU A 76 4.66 -2.12 -3.77
N GLY A 77 4.87 -2.80 -4.90
CA GLY A 77 6.22 -3.08 -5.40
C GLY A 77 7.03 -1.83 -5.70
N GLN A 78 6.41 -0.79 -6.27
CA GLN A 78 7.10 0.50 -6.49
C GLN A 78 7.50 1.18 -5.18
N ILE A 79 6.63 1.17 -4.16
CA ILE A 79 6.94 1.71 -2.82
C ILE A 79 8.07 0.89 -2.16
N MET A 80 8.03 -0.43 -2.28
CA MET A 80 9.07 -1.30 -1.73
C MET A 80 10.42 -1.10 -2.40
N TYR A 81 10.43 -0.92 -3.72
CA TYR A 81 11.65 -0.58 -4.47
C TYR A 81 12.21 0.78 -4.07
N TYR A 82 11.37 1.79 -3.85
CA TYR A 82 11.79 3.09 -3.31
C TYR A 82 12.55 2.95 -1.98
N HIS A 83 12.06 2.09 -1.08
CA HIS A 83 12.74 1.80 0.19
C HIS A 83 13.88 0.80 0.07
N ALA A 84 14.00 0.09 -1.05
CA ALA A 84 14.88 -1.08 -1.24
C ALA A 84 14.81 -2.06 -0.05
N TYR A 85 13.60 -2.41 0.38
CA TYR A 85 13.36 -3.19 1.59
C TYR A 85 12.19 -4.18 1.43
N PRO A 86 12.25 -5.39 2.04
CA PRO A 86 13.35 -5.94 2.84
C PRO A 86 14.43 -6.62 2.00
N LYS A 87 15.61 -6.90 2.57
CA LYS A 87 16.57 -7.80 1.90
C LYS A 87 16.03 -9.23 1.75
N MET A 88 15.34 -9.73 2.77
CA MET A 88 14.76 -11.07 2.82
C MET A 88 13.33 -10.99 3.34
N GLY A 89 12.40 -11.68 2.69
CA GLY A 89 11.02 -11.78 3.17
C GLY A 89 10.87 -12.59 4.47
N LYS A 90 9.63 -12.90 4.84
CA LYS A 90 9.27 -13.68 6.03
C LYS A 90 8.12 -14.63 5.74
N GLY A 91 8.27 -15.89 6.15
CA GLY A 91 7.20 -16.87 6.04
C GLY A 91 6.87 -17.29 4.61
N ARG A 92 5.61 -17.69 4.40
CA ARG A 92 5.09 -18.25 3.15
C ARG A 92 3.61 -17.92 3.09
N ASN A 93 3.08 -17.70 1.88
CA ASN A 93 1.64 -17.70 1.64
C ASN A 93 1.30 -18.62 0.47
N ALA A 94 0.16 -19.27 0.55
CA ALA A 94 -0.37 -20.15 -0.47
C ALA A 94 -1.90 -20.09 -0.43
N TYR A 95 -2.51 -19.81 -1.58
CA TYR A 95 -3.96 -19.82 -1.71
C TYR A 95 -4.36 -20.31 -3.10
N LYS A 96 -5.64 -20.59 -3.27
CA LYS A 96 -6.23 -20.97 -4.53
C LYS A 96 -7.44 -20.08 -4.77
N SER A 97 -7.44 -19.32 -5.86
CA SER A 97 -8.64 -18.59 -6.25
C SER A 97 -9.71 -19.56 -6.74
N PHE A 98 -10.98 -19.20 -6.57
CA PHE A 98 -12.10 -19.99 -7.08
C PHE A 98 -12.01 -20.28 -8.59
N PHE A 99 -11.35 -19.39 -9.34
CA PHE A 99 -11.20 -19.49 -10.79
C PHE A 99 -9.95 -20.25 -11.25
N ASP A 100 -9.08 -20.66 -10.32
CA ASP A 100 -7.80 -21.28 -10.62
C ASP A 100 -7.83 -22.77 -10.30
N LYS A 101 -7.14 -23.57 -11.12
CA LYS A 101 -6.98 -25.00 -10.87
C LYS A 101 -5.88 -25.28 -9.85
N ASP A 102 -4.81 -24.49 -9.92
CA ASP A 102 -3.61 -24.64 -9.10
C ASP A 102 -3.55 -23.56 -8.03
N SER A 103 -2.83 -23.86 -6.95
CA SER A 103 -2.52 -22.88 -5.91
C SER A 103 -1.43 -21.92 -6.38
N VAL A 104 -1.58 -20.65 -6.02
CA VAL A 104 -0.53 -19.64 -6.14
C VAL A 104 0.23 -19.59 -4.82
N ILE A 105 1.56 -19.65 -4.89
CA ILE A 105 2.43 -19.83 -3.73
C ILE A 105 3.62 -18.87 -3.81
N ALA A 106 3.96 -18.23 -2.69
CA ALA A 106 5.20 -17.47 -2.53
C ALA A 106 5.90 -17.86 -1.22
N GLU A 107 7.19 -18.17 -1.31
CA GLU A 107 8.06 -18.56 -0.20
C GLU A 107 8.90 -17.35 0.25
N PHE A 108 8.26 -16.30 0.78
CA PHE A 108 8.91 -15.03 1.15
C PHE A 108 10.17 -15.21 2.01
N GLY A 109 10.13 -16.11 3.00
CA GLY A 109 11.25 -16.38 3.91
C GLY A 109 12.46 -17.05 3.26
N LYS A 110 12.33 -17.51 2.02
CA LYS A 110 13.41 -18.07 1.20
C LYS A 110 13.80 -17.15 0.04
N THR A 111 13.20 -15.97 -0.06
CA THR A 111 13.39 -15.03 -1.16
C THR A 111 14.20 -13.83 -0.70
N GLU A 112 15.40 -13.71 -1.24
CA GLU A 112 16.19 -12.49 -1.19
C GLU A 112 15.80 -11.56 -2.35
N TYR A 113 15.39 -10.33 -2.04
CA TYR A 113 15.02 -9.34 -3.04
C TYR A 113 16.26 -8.61 -3.55
N LYS A 114 16.54 -8.76 -4.84
CA LYS A 114 17.72 -8.20 -5.53
C LYS A 114 17.43 -6.78 -6.01
N TRP A 115 17.29 -5.85 -5.07
CA TRP A 115 16.93 -4.45 -5.33
C TRP A 115 17.82 -3.80 -6.38
N GLU A 116 19.14 -4.03 -6.29
CA GLU A 116 20.16 -3.49 -7.19
C GLU A 116 20.07 -4.03 -8.63
N LYS A 117 19.34 -5.12 -8.84
CA LYS A 117 19.10 -5.70 -10.16
C LYS A 117 17.82 -5.17 -10.81
N MET A 118 16.95 -4.54 -10.04
CA MET A 118 15.72 -3.96 -10.58
C MET A 118 16.02 -2.61 -11.22
N LEU A 119 15.42 -2.34 -12.38
CA LEU A 119 15.57 -1.08 -13.10
C LEU A 119 14.39 -0.16 -12.79
N THR A 120 14.60 1.15 -12.90
CA THR A 120 13.51 2.13 -12.78
C THR A 120 12.51 2.04 -13.94
N ALA A 121 12.94 1.57 -15.11
CA ALA A 121 12.09 1.30 -16.27
C ALA A 121 12.64 0.14 -17.10
N TYR A 122 11.78 -0.50 -17.88
CA TYR A 122 12.15 -1.63 -18.75
C TYR A 122 11.78 -1.36 -20.22
N PRO A 123 12.36 -0.33 -20.88
CA PRO A 123 12.02 0.03 -22.26
C PRO A 123 12.65 -0.92 -23.29
N PHE A 124 13.91 -1.30 -23.12
CA PHE A 124 14.68 -2.21 -23.98
C PHE A 124 15.98 -2.65 -23.25
N ASN A 125 16.65 -3.70 -23.77
CA ASN A 125 17.98 -4.16 -23.33
C ASN A 125 18.13 -4.52 -21.83
N TYR A 126 17.07 -5.02 -21.21
CA TYR A 126 17.14 -5.58 -19.85
C TYR A 126 17.65 -7.03 -19.86
N THR A 127 18.28 -7.46 -18.77
CA THR A 127 18.78 -8.83 -18.61
C THR A 127 17.71 -9.73 -18.02
N GLY A 128 17.82 -11.05 -18.23
CA GLY A 128 16.95 -12.03 -17.56
C GLY A 128 17.00 -11.92 -16.03
N GLU A 129 18.15 -11.55 -15.44
CA GLU A 129 18.27 -11.29 -14.00
C GLU A 129 17.42 -10.10 -13.56
N SER A 130 17.50 -8.98 -14.28
CA SER A 130 16.74 -7.78 -13.95
C SER A 130 15.22 -8.00 -14.07
N VAL A 131 14.79 -8.80 -15.04
CA VAL A 131 13.39 -9.20 -15.21
C VAL A 131 12.95 -10.10 -14.07
N LYS A 132 13.74 -11.12 -13.75
CA LYS A 132 13.44 -12.04 -12.66
C LYS A 132 13.35 -11.31 -11.32
N ALA A 133 14.23 -10.33 -11.06
CA ALA A 133 14.22 -9.54 -9.85
C ALA A 133 12.89 -8.79 -9.67
N VAL A 134 12.48 -7.98 -10.66
CA VAL A 134 11.23 -7.20 -10.57
C VAL A 134 10.00 -8.11 -10.58
N ALA A 135 9.98 -9.15 -11.42
CA ALA A 135 8.86 -10.08 -11.48
C ALA A 135 8.69 -10.87 -10.18
N THR A 136 9.78 -11.22 -9.50
CA THR A 136 9.72 -11.89 -8.19
C THR A 136 9.09 -10.98 -7.16
N LEU A 137 9.53 -9.72 -7.07
CA LEU A 137 8.93 -8.74 -6.17
C LEU A 137 7.44 -8.58 -6.43
N LEU A 138 7.06 -8.29 -7.67
CA LEU A 138 5.67 -7.98 -8.02
C LEU A 138 4.75 -9.19 -7.89
N PHE A 139 5.22 -10.38 -8.24
CA PHE A 139 4.48 -11.62 -7.98
C PHE A 139 4.29 -11.85 -6.47
N HIS A 140 5.35 -11.68 -5.67
CA HIS A 140 5.25 -11.81 -4.21
C HIS A 140 4.28 -10.79 -3.60
N CYS A 141 4.30 -9.52 -4.04
CA CYS A 141 3.32 -8.51 -3.61
C CYS A 141 1.90 -8.96 -3.93
N GLY A 142 1.65 -9.52 -5.12
CA GLY A 142 0.35 -10.07 -5.50
C GLY A 142 -0.07 -11.25 -4.62
N VAL A 143 0.84 -12.19 -4.35
CA VAL A 143 0.53 -13.33 -3.48
C VAL A 143 0.26 -12.90 -2.04
N ALA A 144 0.97 -11.89 -1.52
CA ALA A 144 0.75 -11.36 -0.19
C ALA A 144 -0.68 -10.84 0.00
N VAL A 145 -1.22 -10.13 -1.00
CA VAL A 145 -2.57 -9.52 -0.95
C VAL A 145 -3.68 -10.44 -1.50
N GLY A 146 -3.38 -11.71 -1.76
CA GLY A 146 -4.38 -12.67 -2.25
C GLY A 146 -4.90 -12.37 -3.66
N MET A 147 -4.02 -11.94 -4.56
CA MET A 147 -4.36 -11.54 -5.95
C MET A 147 -5.14 -12.61 -6.72
N ILE A 148 -6.24 -12.21 -7.36
CA ILE A 148 -6.95 -13.04 -8.33
C ILE A 148 -6.39 -12.72 -9.71
N TYR A 149 -5.57 -13.62 -10.26
CA TYR A 149 -4.93 -13.42 -11.57
C TYR A 149 -5.86 -13.77 -12.72
N GLN A 150 -6.14 -12.81 -13.62
CA GLN A 150 -6.93 -13.03 -14.84
C GLN A 150 -6.36 -12.24 -16.02
N LEU A 151 -6.49 -12.77 -17.25
CA LEU A 151 -6.00 -12.09 -18.46
C LEU A 151 -6.65 -10.72 -18.71
N GLY A 152 -7.90 -10.54 -18.28
CA GLY A 152 -8.63 -9.27 -18.41
C GLY A 152 -8.27 -8.22 -17.36
N GLY A 153 -7.42 -8.57 -16.37
CA GLY A 153 -7.09 -7.73 -15.23
C GLY A 153 -6.98 -8.56 -13.96
N SER A 154 -5.93 -8.33 -13.18
CA SER A 154 -5.73 -9.01 -11.89
C SER A 154 -6.14 -8.08 -10.76
N SER A 155 -6.88 -8.61 -9.78
CA SER A 155 -7.52 -7.81 -8.74
C SER A 155 -7.30 -8.39 -7.35
N ALA A 156 -7.16 -7.51 -6.37
CA ALA A 156 -7.21 -7.81 -4.95
C ALA A 156 -8.15 -6.80 -4.29
N PHE A 157 -9.03 -7.26 -3.38
CA PHE A 157 -10.12 -6.43 -2.84
C PHE A 157 -9.96 -6.10 -1.36
N ALA A 158 -9.10 -6.83 -0.65
CA ALA A 158 -8.93 -6.70 0.80
C ALA A 158 -7.84 -5.67 1.16
N TYR A 159 -7.98 -4.41 0.74
CA TYR A 159 -6.99 -3.35 0.97
C TYR A 159 -6.66 -3.15 2.46
N SER A 160 -7.62 -3.39 3.35
CA SER A 160 -7.45 -3.31 4.80
C SER A 160 -6.50 -4.36 5.39
N ASN A 161 -6.18 -5.43 4.66
CA ASN A 161 -5.21 -6.43 5.09
C ASN A 161 -3.75 -6.05 4.77
N ILE A 162 -3.53 -5.14 3.81
CA ILE A 162 -2.19 -4.80 3.33
C ILE A 162 -1.26 -4.36 4.47
N PRO A 163 -1.66 -3.57 5.50
CA PRO A 163 -0.78 -3.28 6.64
C PRO A 163 -0.23 -4.55 7.29
N ARG A 164 -1.10 -5.54 7.56
CA ARG A 164 -0.72 -6.83 8.12
C ARG A 164 0.22 -7.57 7.19
N ASP A 165 -0.11 -7.66 5.90
CA ASP A 165 0.66 -8.41 4.92
C ASP A 165 2.08 -7.82 4.73
N MET A 166 2.21 -6.49 4.78
CA MET A 166 3.49 -5.77 4.76
C MET A 166 4.36 -6.10 5.98
N ILE A 167 3.76 -6.25 7.17
CA ILE A 167 4.46 -6.65 8.38
C ILE A 167 4.85 -8.14 8.33
N ASP A 168 3.89 -9.01 8.00
CA ASP A 168 4.02 -10.45 8.14
C ASP A 168 4.92 -11.09 7.09
N TYR A 169 4.86 -10.60 5.84
CA TYR A 169 5.64 -11.16 4.73
C TYR A 169 6.85 -10.32 4.34
N PHE A 170 6.80 -9.01 4.58
CA PHE A 170 7.84 -8.07 4.13
C PHE A 170 8.54 -7.32 5.26
N ARG A 171 8.24 -7.63 6.53
CA ARG A 171 8.97 -7.11 7.71
C ARG A 171 8.92 -5.58 7.85
N TYR A 172 7.90 -4.92 7.31
CA TYR A 172 7.71 -3.48 7.49
C TYR A 172 7.42 -3.13 8.94
N GLU A 173 7.68 -1.87 9.30
CA GLU A 173 7.43 -1.35 10.65
C GLU A 173 5.94 -1.52 11.04
N PRO A 174 5.62 -2.29 12.09
CA PRO A 174 4.24 -2.42 12.57
C PRO A 174 3.68 -1.12 13.13
N ASP A 175 4.54 -0.26 13.70
CA ASP A 175 4.09 0.96 14.34
C ASP A 175 3.76 2.04 13.30
N GLY A 176 2.47 2.27 13.13
CA GLY A 176 1.91 3.38 12.38
C GLY A 176 1.50 3.07 10.95
N ILE A 177 1.82 1.88 10.42
CA ILE A 177 1.25 1.41 9.15
C ILE A 177 -0.25 1.13 9.32
N ARG A 178 -1.10 1.73 8.49
CA ARG A 178 -2.57 1.62 8.64
C ARG A 178 -3.32 1.93 7.36
N TYR A 179 -4.45 1.25 7.21
CA TYR A 179 -5.44 1.50 6.15
C TYR A 179 -6.43 2.57 6.60
N LEU A 180 -6.68 3.56 5.73
CA LEU A 180 -7.61 4.66 5.97
C LEU A 180 -8.58 4.77 4.80
N SER A 181 -9.86 5.01 5.09
CA SER A 181 -10.91 5.21 4.08
C SER A 181 -11.26 6.71 3.99
N ARG A 182 -11.30 7.26 2.78
CA ARG A 182 -11.53 8.69 2.49
C ARG A 182 -12.83 9.22 3.09
N GLN A 183 -13.86 8.37 3.17
CA GLN A 183 -15.19 8.72 3.70
C GLN A 183 -15.19 9.09 5.19
N ASN A 184 -14.13 8.73 5.93
CA ASN A 184 -14.02 8.99 7.36
C ASN A 184 -13.32 10.33 7.68
N TYR A 185 -12.95 11.11 6.65
CA TYR A 185 -12.15 12.32 6.79
C TYR A 185 -12.72 13.46 5.96
N THR A 186 -12.58 14.69 6.45
CA THR A 186 -12.73 15.89 5.63
C THR A 186 -11.60 16.00 4.60
N LYS A 187 -11.76 16.84 3.56
CA LYS A 187 -10.67 17.07 2.60
C LYS A 187 -9.40 17.58 3.28
N VAL A 188 -9.54 18.51 4.24
CA VAL A 188 -8.40 19.08 4.97
C VAL A 188 -7.65 18.00 5.77
N GLU A 189 -8.36 17.20 6.58
CA GLU A 189 -7.72 16.13 7.36
C GLU A 189 -7.05 15.08 6.46
N TRP A 190 -7.69 14.74 5.34
CA TRP A 190 -7.13 13.81 4.37
C TRP A 190 -5.83 14.34 3.75
N MET A 191 -5.80 15.62 3.39
CA MET A 191 -4.62 16.29 2.87
C MET A 191 -3.51 16.42 3.91
N GLU A 192 -3.83 16.71 5.18
CA GLU A 192 -2.83 16.75 6.26
C GLU A 192 -2.13 15.40 6.43
N LEU A 193 -2.85 14.28 6.30
CA LEU A 193 -2.26 12.93 6.30
C LEU A 193 -1.33 12.72 5.11
N ILE A 194 -1.74 13.15 3.91
CA ILE A 194 -0.92 13.07 2.68
C ILE A 194 0.37 13.88 2.85
N TYR A 195 0.27 15.13 3.31
CA TYR A 195 1.44 15.99 3.52
C TYR A 195 2.37 15.45 4.57
N ASN A 196 1.85 14.94 5.68
CA ASN A 196 2.65 14.34 6.73
C ASN A 196 3.49 13.16 6.20
N GLU A 197 2.91 12.25 5.43
CA GLU A 197 3.65 11.11 4.88
C GLU A 197 4.71 11.55 3.86
N LEU A 198 4.30 12.34 2.87
CA LEU A 198 5.17 12.73 1.77
C LEU A 198 6.29 13.68 2.24
N SER A 199 6.02 14.60 3.18
CA SER A 199 7.05 15.43 3.83
C SER A 199 8.13 14.60 4.51
N ASN A 200 7.72 13.48 5.11
CA ASN A 200 8.60 12.55 5.81
C ASN A 200 9.17 11.45 4.89
N GLY A 201 9.08 11.59 3.57
CA GLY A 201 9.70 10.66 2.63
C GLY A 201 9.04 9.28 2.58
N ARG A 202 7.73 9.21 2.82
CA ARG A 202 6.96 7.96 2.76
C ARG A 202 5.94 8.03 1.62
N PRO A 203 6.21 7.40 0.46
CA PRO A 203 5.22 7.26 -0.60
C PRO A 203 3.99 6.50 -0.11
N ILE A 204 2.81 6.92 -0.58
CA ILE A 204 1.53 6.42 -0.09
C ILE A 204 0.95 5.46 -1.14
N PHE A 205 0.57 4.26 -0.71
CA PHE A 205 -0.33 3.43 -1.50
C PHE A 205 -1.71 4.06 -1.49
N TYR A 206 -2.32 4.22 -2.65
CA TYR A 206 -3.64 4.82 -2.80
C TYR A 206 -4.52 4.02 -3.74
N SER A 207 -5.83 4.08 -3.55
CA SER A 207 -6.82 3.38 -4.36
C SER A 207 -8.12 4.15 -4.45
N GLY A 208 -8.92 3.83 -5.46
CA GLY A 208 -10.26 4.37 -5.64
C GLY A 208 -10.98 3.68 -6.79
N ASN A 209 -12.24 4.06 -7.00
CA ASN A 209 -13.13 3.48 -7.98
C ASN A 209 -13.63 4.55 -8.95
N SER A 210 -13.74 4.16 -10.22
CA SER A 210 -14.40 4.91 -11.28
C SER A 210 -15.65 4.14 -11.72
N ASP A 211 -16.73 4.86 -12.03
CA ASP A 211 -17.96 4.27 -12.59
C ASP A 211 -17.71 3.62 -13.96
N SER A 212 -16.71 4.12 -14.70
CA SER A 212 -16.43 3.66 -16.06
C SER A 212 -15.33 2.60 -16.15
N GLN A 213 -14.43 2.54 -15.16
CA GLN A 213 -13.26 1.65 -15.17
C GLN A 213 -13.21 0.63 -14.02
N GLY A 214 -14.04 0.78 -13.00
CA GLY A 214 -13.95 -0.02 -11.79
C GLY A 214 -12.84 0.45 -10.84
N GLY A 215 -12.32 -0.46 -10.01
CA GLY A 215 -11.31 -0.15 -9.00
C GLY A 215 -9.88 -0.10 -9.55
N HIS A 216 -9.08 0.83 -9.05
CA HIS A 216 -7.64 0.94 -9.36
C HIS A 216 -6.82 1.29 -8.11
N ALA A 217 -5.52 1.04 -8.19
CA ALA A 217 -4.55 1.36 -7.15
C ALA A 217 -3.27 1.94 -7.77
N TRP A 218 -2.71 2.95 -7.11
CA TRP A 218 -1.58 3.75 -7.57
C TRP A 218 -0.75 4.24 -6.38
N VAL A 219 0.28 5.05 -6.65
CA VAL A 219 1.14 5.64 -5.61
C VAL A 219 1.01 7.15 -5.65
N LEU A 220 0.85 7.77 -4.47
CA LEU A 220 1.12 9.20 -4.29
C LEU A 220 2.56 9.36 -3.81
N ASP A 221 3.36 10.18 -4.48
CA ASP A 221 4.79 10.28 -4.21
C ASP A 221 5.37 11.69 -4.24
N GLY A 222 4.51 12.71 -4.27
CA GLY A 222 4.90 14.11 -4.20
C GLY A 222 3.69 15.03 -4.08
N TYR A 223 3.92 16.31 -3.85
CA TYR A 223 2.89 17.36 -3.91
C TYR A 223 3.53 18.72 -4.17
N ASN A 224 2.76 19.64 -4.74
CA ASN A 224 3.22 20.99 -5.02
C ASN A 224 2.64 22.03 -4.03
N GLU A 225 3.10 23.27 -4.14
CA GLU A 225 2.71 24.39 -3.26
C GLU A 225 1.21 24.76 -3.35
N LYS A 226 0.55 24.37 -4.44
CA LYS A 226 -0.90 24.61 -4.64
C LYS A 226 -1.75 23.54 -3.95
N GLY A 227 -1.14 22.42 -3.56
CA GLY A 227 -1.83 21.29 -2.95
C GLY A 227 -2.20 20.16 -3.89
N GLU A 228 -1.77 20.20 -5.16
CA GLU A 228 -1.92 19.07 -6.07
C GLU A 228 -0.93 17.97 -5.67
N VAL A 229 -1.36 16.72 -5.75
CA VAL A 229 -0.59 15.55 -5.37
C VAL A 229 -0.07 14.87 -6.63
N HIS A 230 1.22 14.52 -6.65
CA HIS A 230 1.79 13.76 -7.75
C HIS A 230 1.37 12.29 -7.66
N ILE A 231 0.88 11.75 -8.77
CA ILE A 231 0.40 10.39 -8.92
C ILE A 231 1.29 9.60 -9.89
N ASN A 232 1.70 8.41 -9.46
CA ASN A 232 2.22 7.36 -10.31
C ASN A 232 1.16 6.26 -10.51
N TRP A 233 0.52 6.25 -11.68
CA TRP A 233 -0.60 5.33 -11.98
C TRP A 233 -0.18 3.88 -12.22
N GLY A 234 1.12 3.60 -12.38
CA GLY A 234 1.60 2.27 -12.74
C GLY A 234 1.31 1.89 -14.20
N TRP A 235 1.23 2.88 -15.10
CA TRP A 235 1.00 2.68 -16.54
C TRP A 235 2.21 3.05 -17.38
N LYS A 236 3.40 2.64 -16.94
CA LYS A 236 4.67 2.93 -17.61
C LYS A 236 4.96 4.44 -17.75
N GLY A 237 4.54 5.21 -16.76
CA GLY A 237 4.69 6.67 -16.74
C GLY A 237 3.60 7.43 -17.50
N LYS A 238 2.73 6.74 -18.24
CA LYS A 238 1.59 7.36 -18.91
C LYS A 238 0.65 7.97 -17.87
N ASP A 239 0.24 9.21 -18.14
CA ASP A 239 -0.71 10.01 -17.35
C ASP A 239 -0.24 10.35 -15.92
N ASN A 240 1.01 10.01 -15.55
CA ASN A 240 1.58 10.47 -14.28
C ASN A 240 1.64 12.00 -14.26
N GLY A 241 1.38 12.60 -13.10
CA GLY A 241 1.32 14.05 -12.98
C GLY A 241 0.72 14.52 -11.67
N TYR A 242 0.48 15.82 -11.57
CA TYR A 242 -0.14 16.46 -10.41
C TYR A 242 -1.65 16.55 -10.58
N PHE A 243 -2.39 16.15 -9.55
CA PHE A 243 -3.85 16.10 -9.54
C PHE A 243 -4.43 16.63 -8.23
N ASP A 244 -5.67 17.11 -8.27
CA ASP A 244 -6.50 17.14 -7.06
C ASP A 244 -6.79 15.69 -6.63
N PRO A 245 -6.48 15.29 -5.39
CA PRO A 245 -6.67 13.92 -4.95
C PRO A 245 -8.14 13.49 -4.82
N ASP A 246 -9.10 14.41 -4.85
CA ASP A 246 -10.51 14.04 -4.98
C ASP A 246 -10.79 13.38 -6.35
N LEU A 247 -9.94 13.61 -7.36
CA LEU A 247 -10.01 13.01 -8.70
C LEU A 247 -11.38 13.16 -9.39
N ASP A 248 -12.10 14.23 -9.07
CA ASP A 248 -13.32 14.60 -9.77
C ASP A 248 -12.97 15.38 -11.04
N VAL A 249 -12.43 14.66 -12.03
CA VAL A 249 -11.96 15.20 -13.31
C VAL A 249 -12.93 14.84 -14.44
N ASP A 250 -12.94 15.67 -15.49
CA ASP A 250 -13.78 15.44 -16.65
C ASP A 250 -13.33 14.22 -17.46
N ASP A 251 -12.02 13.92 -17.45
CA ASP A 251 -11.47 12.72 -18.07
C ASP A 251 -11.91 11.46 -17.31
N LYS A 252 -12.89 10.76 -17.89
CA LYS A 252 -13.44 9.50 -17.33
C LYS A 252 -12.42 8.37 -17.27
N THR A 253 -11.25 8.52 -17.88
CA THR A 253 -10.16 7.55 -17.75
C THR A 253 -9.31 7.76 -16.50
N LEU A 254 -9.56 8.82 -15.72
CA LEU A 254 -8.81 9.16 -14.50
C LEU A 254 -9.70 9.48 -13.29
N ASP A 255 -11.03 9.34 -13.41
CA ASP A 255 -12.03 9.77 -12.42
C ASP A 255 -12.26 8.77 -11.26
N PHE A 256 -11.16 8.25 -10.66
CA PHE A 256 -11.21 7.31 -9.53
C PHE A 256 -11.60 7.98 -8.19
N LYS A 257 -12.75 8.68 -8.19
CA LYS A 257 -13.24 9.53 -7.11
C LYS A 257 -14.05 8.80 -6.04
N HIS A 258 -14.50 7.58 -6.32
CA HIS A 258 -15.36 6.82 -5.39
C HIS A 258 -14.52 5.91 -4.48
N HIS A 259 -15.01 5.66 -3.27
CA HIS A 259 -14.43 4.70 -2.31
C HIS A 259 -12.91 4.79 -2.14
N GLN A 260 -12.37 6.02 -2.18
CA GLN A 260 -10.94 6.21 -2.07
C GLN A 260 -10.40 5.73 -0.73
N ALA A 261 -9.19 5.20 -0.75
CA ALA A 261 -8.50 4.73 0.44
C ALA A 261 -6.99 4.83 0.26
N MET A 262 -6.28 4.93 1.38
CA MET A 262 -4.82 4.97 1.39
C MET A 262 -4.24 4.11 2.49
N ILE A 263 -2.96 3.76 2.31
CA ILE A 263 -2.16 3.14 3.35
C ILE A 263 -0.97 4.04 3.62
N ILE A 264 -0.93 4.53 4.85
CA ILE A 264 0.13 5.38 5.35
C ILE A 264 1.06 4.59 6.27
N GLY A 265 2.20 5.17 6.63
CA GLY A 265 3.15 4.59 7.58
C GLY A 265 3.98 3.46 6.98
N ILE A 266 3.96 3.26 5.65
CA ILE A 266 4.79 2.26 4.98
C ILE A 266 6.24 2.73 5.07
N LYS A 267 7.01 2.12 5.97
CA LYS A 267 8.45 2.35 6.11
C LYS A 267 9.19 1.10 6.63
N PRO A 268 10.46 0.92 6.28
CA PRO A 268 11.32 -0.03 6.97
C PRO A 268 11.42 0.28 8.47
N PRO A 269 11.69 -0.72 9.32
CA PRO A 269 12.05 -0.48 10.72
C PRO A 269 13.29 0.42 10.84
N SER A 270 13.35 1.22 11.90
CA SER A 270 14.52 2.07 12.15
C SER A 270 15.78 1.22 12.36
N ALA A 271 16.97 1.68 11.93
CA ALA A 271 18.22 0.91 11.99
C ALA A 271 18.60 0.42 13.42
N THR A 272 18.06 1.03 14.47
CA THR A 272 18.15 0.58 15.86
C THR A 272 17.44 -0.76 16.13
N ALA A 273 16.65 -1.28 15.19
CA ALA A 273 15.98 -2.57 15.25
C ALA A 273 16.80 -3.73 14.64
N ILE A 274 18.05 -3.48 14.20
CA ILE A 274 18.97 -4.53 13.78
C ILE A 274 20.12 -4.64 14.79
N THR A 275 19.85 -5.19 15.97
CA THR A 275 20.91 -5.95 16.66
C THR A 275 21.10 -7.24 15.89
N ALA A 276 22.23 -7.33 15.19
CA ALA A 276 22.76 -8.58 14.65
C ALA A 276 22.75 -9.67 15.75
N PRO A 277 22.60 -10.96 15.40
CA PRO A 277 22.71 -12.02 16.38
C PRO A 277 24.17 -12.05 16.87
N THR A 278 24.42 -11.51 18.06
CA THR A 278 25.68 -11.75 18.77
C THR A 278 25.70 -13.21 19.15
N VAL A 279 26.58 -13.98 18.52
CA VAL A 279 26.98 -15.29 19.02
C VAL A 279 27.65 -15.06 20.37
N GLN A 280 26.89 -15.19 21.45
CA GLN A 280 27.45 -15.37 22.79
C GLN A 280 27.33 -16.84 23.17
N LYS A 281 28.50 -17.43 23.39
CA LYS A 281 28.72 -18.71 24.05
C LYS A 281 27.93 -18.77 25.37
N SER A 282 27.45 -19.97 25.66
CA SER A 282 26.75 -20.39 26.88
C SER A 282 27.24 -19.77 28.19
N ALA A 283 26.31 -19.39 29.07
CA ALA A 283 26.43 -19.57 30.50
C ALA A 283 25.03 -19.62 31.18
N SER A 284 25.02 -20.27 32.34
CA SER A 284 23.94 -20.87 33.13
C SER A 284 22.85 -19.96 33.73
N SER A 285 21.66 -20.57 33.86
CA SER A 285 20.61 -20.46 34.91
C SER A 285 20.61 -19.29 35.91
N GLY A 286 19.55 -18.48 35.83
CA GLY A 286 18.98 -17.70 36.93
C GLY A 286 17.55 -17.27 36.55
N GLU A 287 16.55 -17.53 37.39
CA GLU A 287 15.16 -17.14 37.12
C GLU A 287 15.04 -15.61 37.12
N GLY A 288 14.66 -15.03 35.98
CA GLY A 288 14.46 -13.59 35.85
C GLY A 288 13.30 -13.09 36.72
N GLU A 289 13.33 -11.81 37.07
CA GLU A 289 12.25 -11.14 37.80
C GLU A 289 10.96 -11.15 36.96
N ILE A 290 9.86 -11.63 37.55
CA ILE A 290 8.54 -11.66 36.89
C ILE A 290 7.86 -10.31 37.04
N ILE A 291 7.56 -9.66 35.91
CA ILE A 291 6.86 -8.36 35.89
C ILE A 291 5.36 -8.50 35.54
N GLY A 292 4.93 -9.66 35.06
CA GLY A 292 3.52 -9.94 34.81
C GLY A 292 3.21 -11.41 34.56
N ILE A 293 2.07 -11.84 35.08
CA ILE A 293 1.46 -13.15 34.79
C ILE A 293 0.15 -12.90 34.07
N TYR A 294 -0.13 -13.66 33.03
CA TYR A 294 -1.31 -13.52 32.20
C TYR A 294 -1.96 -14.88 31.96
N GLY A 295 -3.28 -14.92 31.82
CA GLY A 295 -3.96 -16.08 31.26
C GLY A 295 -3.72 -16.20 29.75
N ILE A 296 -4.09 -17.34 29.15
CA ILE A 296 -4.00 -17.53 27.70
C ILE A 296 -4.91 -16.57 26.92
N ASP A 297 -5.94 -16.05 27.59
CA ASP A 297 -6.83 -14.98 27.15
C ASP A 297 -6.20 -13.58 27.24
N GLY A 298 -4.95 -13.47 27.71
CA GLY A 298 -4.21 -12.20 27.83
C GLY A 298 -4.58 -11.37 29.06
N THR A 299 -5.48 -11.84 29.92
CA THR A 299 -5.85 -11.12 31.15
C THR A 299 -4.74 -11.19 32.18
N ARG A 300 -4.32 -10.04 32.75
CA ARG A 300 -3.28 -10.00 33.79
C ARG A 300 -3.81 -10.62 35.08
N ARG A 301 -3.01 -11.48 35.72
CA ARG A 301 -3.34 -12.21 36.94
C ARG A 301 -2.31 -11.91 38.03
N PRO A 302 -2.73 -11.85 39.30
CA PRO A 302 -1.81 -11.63 40.41
C PRO A 302 -0.94 -12.87 40.71
N GLN A 303 -1.35 -14.06 40.23
CA GLN A 303 -0.66 -15.32 40.42
C GLN A 303 -1.01 -16.34 39.32
N LEU A 304 -0.24 -17.42 39.22
CA LEU A 304 -0.52 -18.52 38.28
C LEU A 304 -1.86 -19.20 38.60
N GLY A 305 -2.76 -19.20 37.61
CA GLY A 305 -4.04 -19.91 37.66
C GLY A 305 -3.94 -21.33 37.07
N LYS A 306 -4.99 -22.13 37.26
CA LYS A 306 -5.09 -23.47 36.63
C LYS A 306 -5.05 -23.35 35.11
N GLY A 307 -4.24 -24.21 34.47
CA GLY A 307 -4.08 -24.24 33.02
C GLY A 307 -2.85 -23.50 32.53
N VAL A 308 -2.93 -22.97 31.31
CA VAL A 308 -1.82 -22.27 30.66
C VAL A 308 -1.75 -20.83 31.15
N ASN A 309 -0.57 -20.43 31.62
CA ASN A 309 -0.22 -19.08 31.99
C ASN A 309 0.92 -18.58 31.11
N ILE A 310 0.97 -17.28 30.89
CA ILE A 310 2.04 -16.58 30.18
C ILE A 310 2.73 -15.67 31.21
N ILE A 311 4.02 -15.87 31.43
CA ILE A 311 4.84 -15.10 32.35
C ILE A 311 5.74 -14.19 31.54
N ARG A 312 5.72 -12.89 31.84
CA ARG A 312 6.63 -11.89 31.27
C ARG A 312 7.67 -11.52 32.31
N TYR A 313 8.93 -11.53 31.90
CA TYR A 313 10.07 -11.21 32.74
C TYR A 313 10.60 -9.80 32.45
N ALA A 314 11.33 -9.23 33.42
CA ALA A 314 11.91 -7.89 33.32
C ALA A 314 12.91 -7.76 32.16
N ASP A 315 13.57 -8.86 31.79
CA ASP A 315 14.47 -8.94 30.62
C ASP A 315 13.73 -8.94 29.27
N GLY A 316 12.40 -8.80 29.29
CA GLY A 316 11.54 -8.78 28.12
C GLY A 316 11.16 -10.16 27.60
N SER A 317 11.73 -11.24 28.16
CA SER A 317 11.38 -12.60 27.77
C SER A 317 9.97 -12.98 28.24
N VAL A 318 9.35 -13.90 27.51
CA VAL A 318 8.02 -14.41 27.81
C VAL A 318 8.05 -15.94 27.82
N ARG A 319 7.53 -16.56 28.88
CA ARG A 319 7.42 -18.02 28.99
C ARG A 319 5.99 -18.46 29.21
N LYS A 320 5.62 -19.54 28.53
CA LYS A 320 4.37 -20.26 28.78
C LYS A 320 4.60 -21.31 29.85
N VAL A 321 3.86 -21.25 30.95
CA VAL A 321 3.96 -22.19 32.08
C VAL A 321 2.59 -22.80 32.35
N ARG A 322 2.55 -24.12 32.56
CA ARG A 322 1.32 -24.84 32.89
C ARG A 322 1.32 -25.17 34.37
N LYS A 323 0.26 -24.77 35.07
CA LYS A 323 0.01 -25.06 36.49
C LYS A 323 -1.31 -25.83 36.63
#